data_AF-A0A542JGB8-F1
#
_entry.id   AF-A0A542JGB8-F1
#
_cell.length_a   1.000
_cell.length_b   1.000
_cell.length_c   1.000
_cell.angle_alpha   90.00
_cell.angle_beta   90.00
_cell.angle_gamma   90.00
#
_symmetry.space_group_name_H-M   'P 1'
#
loop_
_entity.id
_entity.type
_entity.pdbx_description
1 polymer ?
#
loop_
_entity_poly.entity_id
_entity_poly.type
_entity_poly.pdbx_seq_one_letter_code
_entity_poly.pdbx_strand_id
1 'polypeptide(L)'
;MVTFHQLMELDVNALETFSDNWDAIHRKIKDARTEFHDGVVQPLHRDHWQGKAGERAQAFCDLIQVDIDALDKEVRALRDYIDAEADGGRGTGGTKGLREHQLKAQDIQRQALEHGMTISADGAIEFCVVDDPDDPDVHSNYEQHQRVADGLQKQLTEVLDRATEDDEWLARRLRIAFGTIHNFESENRRFDIAEPDPGDHEIRNKLNNVGAAFASPYYDYPNAAGLIQHYLDASGTDVEVDPQTLMDQVPAFQKDVDQTLRRDVHGRPDGPFTTEWGSTAPDPADGHSSADWYYALNHFQYRLTGYVHDGEVTYRVEVRKRYDWGVPSEHRSNVGGGGQEMEQADIAHLNTVGLAQDFNVRGTSDEITSCA
;
A
#
# COMPACT_ATOMS: atom_id res chain seq x y z
N MET A 1 -9.44 -13.28 -16.51
CA MET A 1 -8.98 -14.58 -17.04
C MET A 1 -8.32 -14.33 -18.39
N VAL A 2 -7.06 -14.72 -18.49
CA VAL A 2 -6.23 -14.60 -19.70
C VAL A 2 -6.65 -15.65 -20.72
N THR A 3 -6.86 -15.26 -21.97
CA THR A 3 -7.16 -16.19 -23.07
C THR A 3 -5.91 -16.74 -23.74
N PHE A 4 -6.04 -17.85 -24.47
CA PHE A 4 -4.94 -18.41 -25.26
C PHE A 4 -4.36 -17.36 -26.23
N HIS A 5 -5.23 -16.63 -26.93
CA HIS A 5 -4.77 -15.58 -27.84
C HIS A 5 -4.00 -14.47 -27.12
N GLN A 6 -4.50 -13.98 -25.98
CA GLN A 6 -3.82 -12.94 -25.19
C GLN A 6 -2.43 -13.39 -24.71
N LEU A 7 -2.32 -14.64 -24.23
CA LEU A 7 -1.04 -15.20 -23.81
C LEU A 7 -0.04 -15.35 -24.97
N MET A 8 -0.54 -15.72 -26.16
CA MET A 8 0.29 -15.90 -27.35
C MET A 8 0.75 -14.57 -27.98
N GLU A 9 -0.04 -13.50 -27.86
CA GLU A 9 0.31 -12.17 -28.37
C GLU A 9 1.15 -11.33 -27.39
N LEU A 10 1.29 -11.79 -26.14
CA LEU A 10 2.06 -11.08 -25.12
C LEU A 10 3.52 -10.89 -25.55
N ASP A 11 3.94 -9.63 -25.69
CA ASP A 11 5.34 -9.27 -25.93
C ASP A 11 6.12 -9.22 -24.61
N VAL A 12 6.59 -10.39 -24.18
CA VAL A 12 7.42 -10.51 -22.97
C VAL A 12 8.71 -9.69 -23.09
N ASN A 13 9.28 -9.54 -24.29
CA ASN A 13 10.52 -8.78 -24.49
C ASN A 13 10.29 -7.28 -24.27
N ALA A 14 9.08 -6.77 -24.52
CA ALA A 14 8.72 -5.39 -24.19
C ALA A 14 8.76 -5.13 -22.68
N LEU A 15 8.40 -6.11 -21.85
CA LEU A 15 8.48 -6.01 -20.38
C LEU A 15 9.93 -6.05 -19.88
N GLU A 16 10.79 -6.87 -20.49
CA GLU A 16 12.24 -6.85 -20.22
C GLU A 16 12.86 -5.50 -20.62
N THR A 17 12.53 -5.00 -21.81
CA THR A 17 12.97 -3.67 -22.29
C THR A 17 12.48 -2.54 -21.39
N PHE A 18 11.27 -2.66 -20.86
CA PHE A 18 10.74 -1.72 -19.87
C PHE A 18 11.57 -1.70 -18.58
N SER A 19 11.99 -2.87 -18.08
CA SER A 19 12.91 -2.94 -16.92
C SER A 19 14.22 -2.21 -17.21
N ASP A 20 14.87 -2.55 -18.32
CA ASP A 20 16.14 -1.93 -18.72
C ASP A 20 16.04 -0.40 -18.83
N ASN A 21 14.92 0.10 -19.36
CA ASN A 21 14.66 1.53 -19.45
C ASN A 21 14.52 2.19 -18.08
N TRP A 22 13.82 1.55 -17.14
CA TRP A 22 13.71 2.04 -15.76
C TRP A 22 15.04 2.03 -15.03
N ASP A 23 15.85 1.01 -15.29
CA ASP A 23 17.18 0.88 -14.74
C ASP A 23 18.11 1.99 -15.25
N ALA A 24 17.96 2.39 -16.52
CA ALA A 24 18.62 3.58 -17.06
C ALA A 24 18.10 4.91 -16.47
N ILE A 25 16.79 5.01 -16.19
CA ILE A 25 16.18 6.18 -15.53
C ILE A 25 16.73 6.33 -14.10
N HIS A 26 16.77 5.24 -13.33
CA HIS A 26 17.33 5.21 -11.97
C HIS A 26 18.77 5.75 -11.94
N ARG A 27 19.62 5.28 -12.86
CA ARG A 27 21.01 5.76 -12.97
C ARG A 27 21.07 7.26 -13.23
N LYS A 28 20.23 7.77 -14.14
CA LYS A 28 20.16 9.21 -14.43
C LYS A 28 19.70 10.04 -13.23
N ILE A 29 18.72 9.56 -12.47
CA ILE A 29 18.25 10.23 -11.24
C ILE A 29 19.37 10.27 -10.21
N LYS A 30 20.07 9.16 -10.01
CA LYS A 30 21.22 9.07 -9.10
C LYS A 30 22.37 10.00 -9.50
N ASP A 31 22.65 10.11 -10.80
CA ASP A 31 23.66 11.03 -11.32
C ASP A 31 23.22 12.48 -11.08
N ALA A 32 21.98 12.84 -11.44
CA ALA A 32 21.42 14.17 -11.22
C ALA A 32 21.40 14.57 -9.73
N ARG A 33 21.06 13.63 -8.84
CA ARG A 33 21.12 13.79 -7.39
C ARG A 33 22.53 14.16 -6.92
N THR A 34 23.52 13.41 -7.39
CA THR A 34 24.93 13.62 -7.03
C THR A 34 25.41 14.98 -7.54
N GLU A 35 25.12 15.31 -8.80
CA GLU A 35 25.48 16.59 -9.41
C GLU A 35 24.81 17.78 -8.71
N PHE A 36 23.53 17.66 -8.34
CA PHE A 36 22.82 18.71 -7.60
C PHE A 36 23.38 18.89 -6.18
N HIS A 37 23.63 17.80 -5.46
CA HIS A 37 24.20 17.86 -4.13
C HIS A 37 25.59 18.49 -4.14
N ASP A 38 26.50 17.99 -4.97
CA ASP A 38 27.89 18.43 -5.01
C ASP A 38 28.05 19.81 -5.66
N GLY A 39 27.22 20.12 -6.66
CA GLY A 39 27.30 21.37 -7.44
C GLY A 39 26.54 22.55 -6.83
N VAL A 40 25.47 22.29 -6.07
CA VAL A 40 24.56 23.33 -5.58
C VAL A 40 24.46 23.31 -4.06
N VAL A 41 23.99 22.21 -3.47
CA VAL A 41 23.67 22.14 -2.02
C VAL A 41 24.95 22.29 -1.19
N GLN A 42 25.96 21.46 -1.44
CA GLN A 42 27.19 21.45 -0.66
C GLN A 42 27.93 22.81 -0.72
N PRO A 43 28.08 23.48 -1.88
CA PRO A 43 28.62 24.84 -1.93
C PRO A 43 27.78 25.87 -1.18
N LEU A 44 26.44 25.81 -1.28
CA LEU A 44 25.53 26.72 -0.57
C LEU A 44 25.70 26.62 0.94
N HIS A 45 25.83 25.41 1.49
CA HIS A 45 26.00 25.16 2.93
C HIS A 45 27.41 25.51 3.45
N ARG A 46 28.42 25.57 2.59
CA ARG A 46 29.82 25.92 2.96
C ARG A 46 30.07 27.44 3.04
N ASP A 47 29.07 28.21 3.46
CA ASP A 47 29.17 29.67 3.73
C ASP A 47 29.43 30.56 2.49
N HIS A 48 29.21 30.09 1.27
CA HIS A 48 29.40 30.91 0.07
C HIS A 48 28.30 31.96 -0.16
N TRP A 49 27.14 31.83 0.50
CA TRP A 49 26.05 32.80 0.41
C TRP A 49 25.36 33.00 1.76
N GLN A 50 25.69 34.10 2.44
CA GLN A 50 25.18 34.42 3.77
C GLN A 50 24.00 35.41 3.76
N GLY A 51 23.22 35.41 4.84
CA GLY A 51 22.07 36.28 5.07
C GLY A 51 20.73 35.63 4.69
N LYS A 52 19.63 36.34 4.97
CA LYS A 52 18.25 35.82 4.82
C LYS A 52 17.92 35.22 3.44
N ALA A 53 18.54 35.74 2.37
CA ALA A 53 18.36 35.20 1.02
C ALA A 53 19.09 33.86 0.84
N GLY A 54 20.30 33.74 1.37
CA GLY A 54 21.06 32.49 1.38
C GLY A 54 20.38 31.41 2.23
N GLU A 55 19.86 31.76 3.40
CA GLU A 55 19.10 30.84 4.27
C GLU A 55 17.85 30.29 3.56
N ARG A 56 17.10 31.13 2.83
CA ARG A 56 15.95 30.69 2.03
C ARG A 56 16.37 29.81 0.85
N ALA A 57 17.46 30.17 0.16
CA ALA A 57 17.97 29.39 -0.95
C ALA A 57 18.44 27.99 -0.50
N GLN A 58 19.15 27.91 0.63
CA GLN A 58 19.53 26.65 1.28
C GLN A 58 18.29 25.82 1.63
N ALA A 59 17.31 26.41 2.33
CA ALA A 59 16.09 25.69 2.72
C ALA A 59 15.28 25.15 1.54
N PHE A 60 15.32 25.85 0.39
CA PHE A 60 14.69 25.42 -0.86
C PHE A 60 15.52 24.34 -1.59
N CYS A 61 16.85 24.45 -1.59
CA CYS A 61 17.71 23.40 -2.19
C CYS A 61 17.67 22.11 -1.37
N ASP A 62 17.59 22.20 -0.04
CA ASP A 62 17.39 21.04 0.83
C ASP A 62 16.08 20.33 0.52
N LEU A 63 15.03 21.10 0.21
CA LEU A 63 13.73 20.58 -0.20
C LEU A 63 13.83 19.80 -1.52
N ILE A 64 14.46 20.39 -2.54
CA ILE A 64 14.71 19.71 -3.82
C ILE A 64 15.53 18.43 -3.61
N GLN A 65 16.51 18.43 -2.71
CA GLN A 65 17.30 17.24 -2.43
C GLN A 65 16.44 16.13 -1.82
N VAL A 66 15.55 16.45 -0.88
CA VAL A 66 14.60 15.49 -0.30
C VAL A 66 13.68 14.92 -1.37
N ASP A 67 13.22 15.75 -2.31
CA ASP A 67 12.38 15.33 -3.43
C ASP A 67 13.12 14.36 -4.36
N ILE A 68 14.37 14.66 -4.72
CA ILE A 68 15.20 13.77 -5.53
C ILE A 68 15.52 12.46 -4.79
N ASP A 69 15.79 12.52 -3.48
CA ASP A 69 16.06 11.32 -2.65
C ASP A 69 14.83 10.42 -2.56
N ALA A 70 13.61 10.98 -2.48
CA ALA A 70 12.39 10.21 -2.50
C ALA A 70 12.13 9.59 -3.88
N LEU A 71 12.30 10.38 -4.96
CA LEU A 71 12.22 9.86 -6.32
C LEU A 71 13.21 8.71 -6.56
N ASP A 72 14.44 8.81 -6.06
CA ASP A 72 15.45 7.74 -6.12
C ASP A 72 14.97 6.47 -5.39
N LYS A 73 14.38 6.61 -4.20
CA LYS A 73 13.79 5.48 -3.46
C LYS A 73 12.65 4.82 -4.23
N GLU A 74 11.72 5.60 -4.80
CA GLU A 74 10.58 5.08 -5.57
C GLU A 74 11.03 4.36 -6.84
N VAL A 75 11.90 5.01 -7.62
CA VAL A 75 12.42 4.41 -8.85
C VAL A 75 13.24 3.15 -8.54
N ARG A 76 13.98 3.14 -7.43
CA ARG A 76 14.66 1.94 -6.95
C ARG A 76 13.68 0.86 -6.50
N ALA A 77 12.61 1.20 -5.78
CA ALA A 77 11.60 0.23 -5.35
C ALA A 77 10.88 -0.38 -6.56
N LEU A 78 10.57 0.44 -7.57
CA LEU A 78 10.02 0.00 -8.84
C LEU A 78 10.98 -0.91 -9.59
N ARG A 79 12.26 -0.53 -9.68
CA ARG A 79 13.28 -1.37 -10.30
C ARG A 79 13.43 -2.68 -9.54
N ASP A 80 13.61 -2.63 -8.22
CA ASP A 80 13.77 -3.83 -7.39
C ASP A 80 12.51 -4.72 -7.49
N TYR A 81 11.31 -4.15 -7.73
CA TYR A 81 10.08 -4.87 -8.06
C TYR A 81 10.15 -5.52 -9.45
N ILE A 82 10.44 -4.76 -10.51
CA ILE A 82 10.53 -5.32 -11.87
C ILE A 82 11.64 -6.38 -11.90
N ASP A 83 12.82 -6.13 -11.32
CA ASP A 83 13.90 -7.11 -11.26
C ASP A 83 13.50 -8.34 -10.43
N ALA A 84 12.95 -8.20 -9.22
CA ALA A 84 12.61 -9.37 -8.39
C ALA A 84 11.47 -10.22 -8.98
N GLU A 85 10.49 -9.57 -9.62
CA GLU A 85 9.24 -10.19 -10.03
C GLU A 85 9.23 -10.53 -11.53
N ALA A 86 9.94 -9.79 -12.38
CA ALA A 86 10.23 -10.18 -13.76
C ALA A 86 11.30 -11.28 -13.84
N ASP A 87 12.35 -11.24 -13.01
CA ASP A 87 13.40 -12.27 -13.05
C ASP A 87 13.08 -13.57 -12.31
N GLY A 88 11.96 -13.65 -11.58
CA GLY A 88 11.52 -14.88 -10.93
C GLY A 88 12.46 -15.37 -9.81
N GLY A 89 13.13 -14.45 -9.10
CA GLY A 89 14.13 -14.78 -8.07
C GLY A 89 13.63 -15.63 -6.90
N ARG A 90 12.31 -15.81 -6.75
CA ARG A 90 11.66 -16.69 -5.76
C ARG A 90 10.80 -17.81 -6.36
N GLY A 91 10.74 -17.95 -7.69
CA GLY A 91 9.87 -18.93 -8.36
C GLY A 91 9.38 -18.45 -9.73
N THR A 92 8.62 -19.31 -10.42
CA THR A 92 8.08 -19.13 -11.78
C THR A 92 7.02 -18.02 -11.93
N GLY A 93 7.08 -16.95 -11.13
CA GLY A 93 6.13 -15.82 -11.21
C GLY A 93 6.61 -14.70 -12.14
N GLY A 94 5.67 -13.90 -12.65
CA GLY A 94 5.90 -12.66 -13.41
C GLY A 94 6.26 -12.86 -14.88
N THR A 95 7.14 -12.02 -15.46
CA THR A 95 7.41 -12.05 -16.92
C THR A 95 8.05 -13.36 -17.38
N LYS A 96 8.93 -13.97 -16.58
CA LYS A 96 9.46 -15.32 -16.83
C LYS A 96 8.41 -16.41 -16.67
N GLY A 97 7.49 -16.26 -15.71
CA GLY A 97 6.31 -17.12 -15.57
C GLY A 97 5.43 -17.05 -16.82
N LEU A 98 5.07 -15.85 -17.24
CA LEU A 98 4.31 -15.59 -18.47
C LEU A 98 5.04 -16.10 -19.72
N ARG A 99 6.37 -15.96 -19.80
CA ARG A 99 7.19 -16.54 -20.87
C ARG A 99 7.13 -18.07 -20.87
N GLU A 100 7.24 -18.69 -19.70
CA GLU A 100 7.16 -20.13 -19.54
C GLU A 100 5.76 -20.64 -19.91
N HIS A 101 4.71 -19.93 -19.50
CA HIS A 101 3.32 -20.21 -19.87
C HIS A 101 3.11 -20.07 -21.38
N GLN A 102 3.67 -19.04 -22.01
CA GLN A 102 3.65 -18.85 -23.46
C GLN A 102 4.36 -20.00 -24.19
N LEU A 103 5.53 -20.44 -23.71
CA LEU A 103 6.26 -21.58 -24.28
C LEU A 103 5.47 -22.90 -24.14
N LYS A 104 4.82 -23.13 -22.99
CA LYS A 104 3.94 -24.29 -22.78
C LYS A 104 2.72 -24.24 -23.70
N ALA A 105 2.11 -23.06 -23.86
CA ALA A 105 0.98 -22.86 -24.77
C ALA A 105 1.38 -23.12 -26.24
N GLN A 106 2.57 -22.69 -26.66
CA GLN A 106 3.14 -22.99 -27.99
C GLN A 106 3.38 -24.49 -28.19
N ASP A 107 3.89 -25.19 -27.16
CA ASP A 107 4.09 -26.64 -27.22
C ASP A 107 2.76 -27.38 -27.36
N ILE A 108 1.73 -26.99 -26.60
CA ILE A 108 0.38 -27.54 -26.71
C ILE A 108 -0.22 -27.27 -28.10
N GLN A 109 -0.02 -26.06 -28.65
CA GLN A 109 -0.46 -25.73 -30.02
C GLN A 109 0.20 -26.63 -31.07
N ARG A 110 1.51 -26.90 -30.93
CA ARG A 110 2.22 -27.83 -31.80
C ARG A 110 1.66 -29.24 -31.69
N GLN A 111 1.47 -29.75 -30.48
CA GLN A 111 0.90 -31.10 -30.25
C GLN A 111 -0.52 -31.21 -30.83
N ALA A 112 -1.36 -30.19 -30.64
CA ALA A 112 -2.70 -30.13 -31.24
C ALA A 112 -2.64 -30.23 -32.77
N LEU A 113 -1.76 -29.47 -33.41
CA LEU A 113 -1.56 -29.51 -34.87
C LEU A 113 -1.06 -30.88 -35.36
N GLU A 114 -0.13 -31.51 -34.64
CA GLU A 114 0.37 -32.87 -34.94
C GLU A 114 -0.75 -33.92 -34.91
N HIS A 115 -1.79 -33.69 -34.10
CA HIS A 115 -2.98 -34.53 -33.99
C HIS A 115 -4.16 -34.08 -34.88
N GLY A 116 -3.96 -33.09 -35.76
CA GLY A 116 -5.00 -32.59 -36.67
C GLY A 116 -6.07 -31.73 -35.98
N MET A 117 -5.73 -31.15 -34.84
CA MET A 117 -6.61 -30.30 -34.02
C MET A 117 -6.21 -28.83 -34.15
N THR A 118 -7.16 -27.95 -33.83
CA THR A 118 -6.96 -26.50 -33.78
C THR A 118 -7.35 -25.95 -32.41
N ILE A 119 -6.73 -24.86 -32.00
CA ILE A 119 -7.05 -24.18 -30.75
C ILE A 119 -7.74 -22.85 -31.09
N SER A 120 -8.92 -22.62 -30.55
CA SER A 120 -9.66 -21.36 -30.69
C SER A 120 -9.01 -20.23 -29.88
N ALA A 121 -9.46 -18.98 -30.10
CA ALA A 121 -8.89 -17.81 -29.43
C ALA A 121 -9.07 -17.82 -27.90
N ASP A 122 -10.15 -18.40 -27.41
CA ASP A 122 -10.47 -18.58 -25.99
C ASP A 122 -9.82 -19.83 -25.37
N GLY A 123 -9.17 -20.68 -26.19
CA GLY A 123 -8.43 -21.85 -25.71
C GLY A 123 -9.22 -23.16 -25.72
N ALA A 124 -10.27 -23.27 -26.54
CA ALA A 124 -10.96 -24.54 -26.79
C ALA A 124 -10.22 -25.34 -27.89
N ILE A 125 -10.06 -26.64 -27.67
CA ILE A 125 -9.46 -27.55 -28.67
C ILE A 125 -10.56 -28.16 -29.52
N GLU A 126 -10.47 -27.90 -30.82
CA GLU A 126 -11.43 -28.34 -31.83
C GLU A 126 -10.76 -29.31 -32.79
N PHE A 127 -11.51 -30.32 -33.24
CA PHE A 127 -11.05 -31.27 -34.25
C PHE A 127 -12.21 -31.68 -35.16
N CYS A 128 -11.91 -32.05 -36.40
CA CYS A 128 -12.89 -32.55 -37.35
C CYS A 128 -12.61 -34.02 -37.64
N VAL A 129 -13.58 -34.89 -37.42
CA VAL A 129 -13.56 -36.26 -37.94
C VAL A 129 -14.37 -36.27 -39.23
N VAL A 130 -13.76 -36.69 -40.33
CA VAL A 130 -14.49 -36.93 -41.58
C VAL A 130 -15.19 -38.28 -41.43
N ASP A 131 -16.51 -38.26 -41.29
CA ASP A 131 -17.32 -39.48 -41.24
C ASP A 131 -17.30 -40.20 -42.59
N ASP A 132 -16.62 -41.34 -42.67
CA ASP A 132 -16.87 -42.34 -43.71
C ASP A 132 -17.86 -43.37 -43.16
N PRO A 133 -19.12 -43.39 -43.65
CA PRO A 133 -20.17 -44.26 -43.11
C PRO A 133 -19.88 -45.77 -43.28
N ASP A 134 -18.88 -46.15 -44.09
CA ASP A 134 -18.47 -47.54 -44.32
C ASP A 134 -17.22 -47.96 -43.52
N ASP A 135 -16.60 -47.06 -42.73
CA ASP A 135 -15.43 -47.36 -41.91
C ASP A 135 -15.85 -47.90 -40.52
N PRO A 136 -15.57 -49.18 -40.20
CA PRO A 136 -15.94 -49.79 -38.92
C PRO A 136 -15.18 -49.22 -37.72
N ASP A 137 -14.07 -48.49 -37.94
CA ASP A 137 -13.20 -47.97 -36.89
C ASP A 137 -13.51 -46.50 -36.51
N VAL A 138 -14.51 -45.86 -37.16
CA VAL A 138 -14.89 -44.44 -36.93
C VAL A 138 -15.13 -44.11 -35.46
N HIS A 139 -15.82 -44.99 -34.72
CA HIS A 139 -16.10 -44.76 -33.31
C HIS A 139 -14.84 -44.85 -32.44
N SER A 140 -13.95 -45.80 -32.73
CA SER A 140 -12.68 -45.95 -32.01
C SER A 140 -11.71 -44.80 -32.32
N ASN A 141 -11.67 -44.35 -33.57
CA ASN A 141 -10.87 -43.20 -34.01
C ASN A 141 -11.36 -41.91 -33.35
N TYR A 142 -12.68 -41.69 -33.30
CA TYR A 142 -13.29 -40.56 -32.60
C TYR A 142 -12.97 -40.57 -31.10
N GLU A 143 -13.12 -41.70 -30.41
CA GLU A 143 -12.75 -41.81 -28.99
C GLU A 143 -11.27 -41.52 -28.74
N GLN A 144 -10.39 -41.98 -29.63
CA GLN A 144 -8.95 -41.73 -29.51
C GLN A 144 -8.61 -40.25 -29.68
N HIS A 145 -9.17 -39.60 -30.70
CA HIS A 145 -9.01 -38.14 -30.89
C HIS A 145 -9.59 -37.35 -29.73
N GLN A 146 -10.75 -37.77 -29.20
CA GLN A 146 -11.36 -37.09 -28.05
C GLN A 146 -10.50 -37.20 -26.79
N ARG A 147 -9.92 -38.38 -26.50
CA ARG A 147 -9.01 -38.53 -25.34
C ARG A 147 -7.76 -37.65 -25.43
N VAL A 148 -7.22 -37.50 -26.63
CA VAL A 148 -6.07 -36.61 -26.88
C VAL A 148 -6.50 -35.14 -26.71
N ALA A 149 -7.64 -34.75 -27.28
CA ALA A 149 -8.19 -33.41 -27.15
C ALA A 149 -8.45 -33.06 -25.68
N ASP A 150 -9.09 -33.94 -24.90
CA ASP A 150 -9.34 -33.74 -23.47
C ASP A 150 -8.04 -33.59 -22.67
N GLY A 151 -7.02 -34.39 -23.01
CA GLY A 151 -5.71 -34.33 -22.36
C GLY A 151 -4.95 -33.02 -22.63
N LEU A 152 -5.01 -32.53 -23.87
CA LEU A 152 -4.43 -31.25 -24.25
C LEU A 152 -5.26 -30.08 -23.68
N GLN A 153 -6.58 -30.20 -23.65
CA GLN A 153 -7.48 -29.18 -23.11
C GLN A 153 -7.20 -28.96 -21.63
N LYS A 154 -7.03 -30.04 -20.87
CA LYS A 154 -6.69 -29.97 -19.44
C LYS A 154 -5.36 -29.24 -19.22
N GLN A 155 -4.33 -29.58 -19.99
CA GLN A 155 -3.02 -28.94 -19.89
C GLN A 155 -3.11 -27.45 -20.26
N LEU A 156 -3.88 -27.10 -21.27
CA LEU A 156 -4.07 -25.72 -21.70
C LEU A 156 -4.80 -24.91 -20.63
N THR A 157 -5.88 -25.45 -20.05
CA THR A 157 -6.60 -24.80 -18.94
C THR A 157 -5.66 -24.54 -17.76
N GLU A 158 -4.85 -25.52 -17.35
CA GLU A 158 -3.87 -25.33 -16.26
C GLU A 158 -2.84 -24.22 -16.56
N VAL A 159 -2.44 -24.05 -17.84
CA VAL A 159 -1.55 -22.98 -18.26
C VAL A 159 -2.24 -21.61 -18.21
N LEU A 160 -3.48 -21.51 -18.69
CA LEU A 160 -4.25 -20.26 -18.70
C LEU A 160 -4.66 -19.81 -17.29
N ASP A 161 -4.98 -20.75 -16.40
CA ASP A 161 -5.29 -20.45 -14.99
C ASP A 161 -4.07 -19.84 -14.29
N ARG A 162 -2.89 -20.46 -14.44
CA ARG A 162 -1.65 -19.91 -13.86
C ARG A 162 -1.25 -18.57 -14.48
N ALA A 163 -1.40 -18.42 -15.80
CA ALA A 163 -1.16 -17.13 -16.46
C ALA A 163 -2.14 -16.04 -15.96
N THR A 164 -3.37 -16.41 -15.62
CA THR A 164 -4.34 -15.49 -15.00
C THR A 164 -3.93 -15.10 -13.59
N GLU A 165 -3.45 -16.05 -12.78
CA GLU A 165 -2.94 -15.75 -11.43
C GLU A 165 -1.76 -14.77 -11.49
N ASP A 166 -0.81 -14.99 -12.42
CA ASP A 166 0.33 -14.10 -12.64
C ASP A 166 -0.09 -12.71 -13.12
N ASP A 167 -1.05 -12.62 -14.06
CA ASP A 167 -1.60 -11.35 -14.55
C ASP A 167 -2.31 -10.54 -13.44
N GLU A 168 -3.19 -11.17 -12.68
CA GLU A 168 -3.89 -10.52 -11.56
C GLU A 168 -2.92 -10.10 -10.46
N TRP A 169 -1.90 -10.91 -10.22
CA TRP A 169 -0.84 -10.59 -9.28
C TRP A 169 -0.02 -9.37 -9.76
N LEU A 170 0.40 -9.33 -11.03
CA LEU A 170 1.09 -8.20 -11.64
C LEU A 170 0.23 -6.93 -11.60
N ALA A 171 -1.06 -7.02 -11.97
CA ALA A 171 -1.97 -5.87 -11.99
C ALA A 171 -2.15 -5.25 -10.59
N ARG A 172 -2.33 -6.08 -9.55
CA ARG A 172 -2.43 -5.59 -8.16
C ARG A 172 -1.17 -4.88 -7.70
N ARG A 173 0.00 -5.42 -8.06
CA ARG A 173 1.29 -4.92 -7.63
C ARG A 173 1.75 -3.69 -8.40
N LEU A 174 1.53 -3.65 -9.70
CA LEU A 174 1.75 -2.45 -10.52
C LEU A 174 0.89 -1.28 -10.02
N ARG A 175 -0.37 -1.52 -9.62
CA ARG A 175 -1.20 -0.48 -9.00
C ARG A 175 -0.57 0.09 -7.73
N ILE A 176 0.07 -0.75 -6.92
CA ILE A 176 0.77 -0.34 -5.69
C ILE A 176 2.07 0.42 -6.02
N ALA A 177 2.79 0.03 -7.06
CA ALA A 177 4.05 0.64 -7.46
C ALA A 177 3.87 1.95 -8.26
N PHE A 178 2.78 2.09 -9.02
CA PHE A 178 2.56 3.21 -9.94
C PHE A 178 1.50 4.23 -9.50
N GLY A 179 0.52 3.86 -8.64
CA GLY A 179 -0.64 4.67 -8.16
C GLY A 179 -0.99 5.95 -8.97
N THR A 180 -1.16 7.12 -8.33
CA THR A 180 -1.44 8.42 -8.98
C THR A 180 -0.20 9.24 -9.40
N ILE A 181 -0.46 10.39 -10.05
CA ILE A 181 0.55 11.39 -10.44
C ILE A 181 1.38 11.92 -9.27
N HIS A 182 0.88 11.82 -8.04
CA HIS A 182 1.56 12.29 -6.82
C HIS A 182 2.51 11.26 -6.24
N ASN A 183 2.73 10.12 -6.91
CA ASN A 183 3.61 9.06 -6.40
C ASN A 183 5.08 9.38 -6.28
N PHE A 184 5.50 10.48 -6.87
CA PHE A 184 6.87 10.96 -6.79
C PHE A 184 7.03 12.09 -5.79
N GLU A 185 5.98 12.40 -5.02
CA GLU A 185 6.08 13.32 -3.91
C GLU A 185 6.77 12.67 -2.72
N SER A 186 7.66 13.43 -2.11
CA SER A 186 8.57 12.93 -1.10
C SER A 186 7.91 12.72 0.27
N GLU A 187 8.63 12.10 1.20
CA GLU A 187 8.32 12.10 2.64
C GLU A 187 8.27 13.52 3.25
N ASN A 188 8.43 14.57 2.44
CA ASN A 188 8.41 15.96 2.86
C ASN A 188 7.01 16.39 3.31
N ARG A 189 6.76 16.20 4.60
CA ARG A 189 5.53 16.57 5.31
C ARG A 189 5.45 18.06 5.66
N ARG A 190 6.19 18.92 4.95
CA ARG A 190 6.11 20.37 5.17
C ARG A 190 4.76 20.88 4.66
N PHE A 191 4.12 21.67 5.50
CA PHE A 191 2.83 22.28 5.22
C PHE A 191 2.99 23.51 4.32
N ASP A 192 2.07 23.68 3.37
CA ASP A 192 1.90 24.90 2.54
C ASP A 192 3.19 25.34 1.82
N ILE A 193 3.77 24.41 1.05
CA ILE A 193 4.99 24.62 0.27
C ILE A 193 4.74 24.66 -1.25
N ALA A 194 3.52 24.35 -1.70
CA ALA A 194 3.11 24.36 -3.09
C ALA A 194 1.71 25.00 -3.24
N GLU A 195 1.38 25.48 -4.45
CA GLU A 195 0.04 26.00 -4.73
C GLU A 195 -0.92 24.85 -5.12
N PRO A 196 -2.17 24.84 -4.61
CA PRO A 196 -3.14 23.81 -4.96
C PRO A 196 -3.65 23.95 -6.40
N ASP A 197 -3.94 22.82 -7.04
CA ASP A 197 -4.57 22.72 -8.34
C ASP A 197 -6.06 22.29 -8.25
N PRO A 198 -6.81 22.28 -9.37
CA PRO A 198 -8.21 21.85 -9.37
C PRO A 198 -8.45 20.40 -8.89
N GLY A 199 -7.49 19.49 -9.12
CA GLY A 199 -7.52 18.11 -8.65
C GLY A 199 -7.42 18.04 -7.13
N ASP A 200 -6.57 18.86 -6.51
CA ASP A 200 -6.45 18.92 -5.05
C ASP A 200 -7.76 19.35 -4.39
N HIS A 201 -8.44 20.32 -4.98
CA HIS A 201 -9.76 20.74 -4.52
C HIS A 201 -10.81 19.62 -4.69
N GLU A 202 -10.71 18.80 -5.73
CA GLU A 202 -11.58 17.62 -5.90
C GLU A 202 -11.34 16.59 -4.79
N ILE A 203 -10.07 16.26 -4.51
CA ILE A 203 -9.69 15.33 -3.44
C ILE A 203 -10.14 15.84 -2.07
N ARG A 204 -9.89 17.13 -1.79
CA ARG A 204 -10.39 17.79 -0.56
C ARG A 204 -11.90 17.65 -0.42
N ASN A 205 -12.66 17.87 -1.51
CA ASN A 205 -14.11 17.74 -1.50
C ASN A 205 -14.58 16.29 -1.31
N LYS A 206 -13.90 15.31 -1.92
CA LYS A 206 -14.16 13.88 -1.70
C LYS A 206 -13.94 13.50 -0.24
N LEU A 207 -12.82 13.90 0.35
CA LEU A 207 -12.53 13.63 1.76
C LEU A 207 -13.54 14.33 2.69
N ASN A 208 -13.95 15.56 2.37
CA ASN A 208 -15.01 16.24 3.11
C ASN A 208 -16.33 15.46 3.06
N ASN A 209 -16.67 14.88 1.90
CA ASN A 209 -17.86 14.03 1.76
C ASN A 209 -17.75 12.73 2.58
N VAL A 210 -16.55 12.14 2.70
CA VAL A 210 -16.32 11.00 3.59
C VAL A 210 -16.55 11.38 5.05
N GLY A 211 -16.01 12.52 5.49
CA GLY A 211 -16.28 13.05 6.84
C GLY A 211 -17.77 13.29 7.08
N ALA A 212 -18.49 13.85 6.11
CA ALA A 212 -19.94 14.04 6.19
C ALA A 212 -20.72 12.71 6.22
N ALA A 213 -20.27 11.70 5.48
CA ALA A 213 -20.87 10.37 5.52
C ALA A 213 -20.69 9.74 6.91
N PHE A 214 -19.49 9.81 7.49
CA PHE A 214 -19.22 9.33 8.85
C PHE A 214 -20.07 10.06 9.92
N ALA A 215 -20.31 11.36 9.76
CA ALA A 215 -21.21 12.12 10.63
C ALA A 215 -22.71 11.81 10.42
N SER A 216 -23.09 11.08 9.37
CA SER A 216 -24.49 10.81 9.07
C SER A 216 -25.07 9.77 10.04
N PRO A 217 -26.40 9.78 10.30
CA PRO A 217 -27.05 8.77 11.17
C PRO A 217 -26.91 7.32 10.68
N TYR A 218 -26.45 7.11 9.44
CA TYR A 218 -26.22 5.77 8.89
C TYR A 218 -24.92 5.16 9.45
N TYR A 219 -23.85 5.94 9.53
CA TYR A 219 -22.57 5.49 10.08
C TYR A 219 -22.41 5.87 11.55
N ASP A 220 -22.81 7.09 11.95
CA ASP A 220 -22.72 7.61 13.31
C ASP A 220 -21.31 7.42 13.94
N TYR A 221 -20.30 7.87 13.19
CA TYR A 221 -18.87 7.81 13.53
C TYR A 221 -18.34 9.24 13.80
N PRO A 222 -18.70 9.85 14.95
CA PRO A 222 -18.36 11.23 15.26
C PRO A 222 -16.85 11.46 15.43
N ASN A 223 -16.10 10.49 15.95
CA ASN A 223 -14.65 10.66 16.12
C ASN A 223 -13.94 10.66 14.77
N ALA A 224 -14.28 9.73 13.87
CA ALA A 224 -13.72 9.68 12.53
C ALA A 224 -14.07 10.94 11.73
N ALA A 225 -15.33 11.38 11.78
CA ALA A 225 -15.76 12.62 11.13
C ALA A 225 -15.02 13.84 11.69
N GLY A 226 -14.90 13.94 13.02
CA GLY A 226 -14.25 15.06 13.69
C GLY A 226 -12.77 15.20 13.31
N LEU A 227 -12.01 14.09 13.29
CA LEU A 227 -10.60 14.13 12.92
C LEU A 227 -10.37 14.44 11.44
N ILE A 228 -11.24 13.94 10.55
CA ILE A 228 -11.19 14.31 9.12
C ILE A 228 -11.45 15.80 8.94
N GLN A 229 -12.47 16.35 9.61
CA GLN A 229 -12.75 17.79 9.53
C GLN A 229 -11.59 18.61 10.10
N HIS A 230 -11.01 18.19 11.22
CA HIS A 230 -9.85 18.85 11.82
C HIS A 230 -8.63 18.86 10.89
N TYR A 231 -8.38 17.75 10.17
CA TYR A 231 -7.36 17.69 9.12
C TYR A 231 -7.63 18.73 8.02
N LEU A 232 -8.87 18.78 7.53
CA LEU A 232 -9.32 19.66 6.43
C LEU A 232 -9.42 21.15 6.81
N ASP A 233 -9.45 21.48 8.10
CA ASP A 233 -9.39 22.84 8.62
C ASP A 233 -7.98 23.46 8.49
N ALA A 234 -6.97 22.63 8.16
CA ALA A 234 -5.59 23.05 7.92
C ALA A 234 -4.99 23.89 9.08
N SER A 235 -5.35 23.55 10.32
CA SER A 235 -4.88 24.26 11.51
C SER A 235 -3.59 23.69 12.10
N GLY A 236 -3.35 22.39 11.92
CA GLY A 236 -2.22 21.65 12.48
C GLY A 236 -2.21 21.58 14.01
N THR A 237 -3.25 22.08 14.68
CA THR A 237 -3.29 22.10 16.15
C THR A 237 -3.48 20.70 16.69
N ASP A 238 -2.78 20.36 17.77
CA ASP A 238 -2.92 19.06 18.41
C ASP A 238 -4.36 18.80 18.88
N VAL A 239 -4.83 17.58 18.73
CA VAL A 239 -6.13 17.10 19.24
C VAL A 239 -5.90 16.27 20.49
N GLU A 240 -6.57 16.64 21.58
CA GLU A 240 -6.55 15.86 22.81
C GLU A 240 -7.66 14.79 22.77
N VAL A 241 -7.29 13.56 23.10
CA VAL A 241 -8.23 12.44 23.32
C VAL A 241 -8.13 11.98 24.77
N ASP A 242 -9.23 11.47 25.31
CA ASP A 242 -9.24 10.87 26.63
C ASP A 242 -8.90 9.37 26.53
N PRO A 243 -7.76 8.92 27.09
CA PRO A 243 -7.40 7.51 27.05
C PRO A 243 -8.37 6.61 27.82
N GLN A 244 -9.09 7.14 28.83
CA GLN A 244 -10.11 6.37 29.54
C GLN A 244 -11.27 6.03 28.61
N THR A 245 -11.78 7.04 27.88
CA THR A 245 -12.77 6.84 26.81
C THR A 245 -12.28 5.85 25.75
N LEU A 246 -11.02 5.93 25.32
CA LEU A 246 -10.45 4.97 24.36
C LEU A 246 -10.44 3.55 24.92
N MET A 247 -10.03 3.35 26.17
CA MET A 247 -10.05 2.03 26.82
C MET A 247 -11.48 1.47 26.95
N ASP A 248 -12.46 2.32 27.26
CA ASP A 248 -13.86 1.91 27.39
C ASP A 248 -14.49 1.55 26.03
N GLN A 249 -14.10 2.27 24.96
CA GLN A 249 -14.70 2.14 23.63
C GLN A 249 -13.94 1.22 22.67
N VAL A 250 -12.68 0.88 23.00
CA VAL A 250 -11.80 0.03 22.19
C VAL A 250 -11.34 -1.16 23.05
N PRO A 251 -12.09 -2.29 23.06
CA PRO A 251 -11.78 -3.46 23.89
C PRO A 251 -10.38 -4.03 23.65
N ALA A 252 -9.92 -4.05 22.40
CA ALA A 252 -8.54 -4.42 22.07
C ALA A 252 -7.50 -3.58 22.83
N PHE A 253 -7.72 -2.27 22.96
CA PHE A 253 -6.80 -1.38 23.66
C PHE A 253 -6.79 -1.62 25.17
N GLN A 254 -7.96 -1.78 25.81
CA GLN A 254 -8.03 -2.16 27.23
C GLN A 254 -7.25 -3.46 27.48
N LYS A 255 -7.41 -4.45 26.61
CA LYS A 255 -6.70 -5.73 26.72
C LYS A 255 -5.18 -5.56 26.59
N ASP A 256 -4.72 -4.69 25.68
CA ASP A 256 -3.29 -4.40 25.51
C ASP A 256 -2.70 -3.68 26.74
N VAL A 257 -3.45 -2.75 27.35
CA VAL A 257 -3.07 -2.11 28.62
C VAL A 257 -2.96 -3.14 29.74
N ASP A 258 -3.98 -3.99 29.91
CA ASP A 258 -3.97 -5.07 30.92
C ASP A 258 -2.79 -6.03 30.72
N GLN A 259 -2.50 -6.40 29.47
CA GLN A 259 -1.38 -7.27 29.14
C GLN A 259 -0.04 -6.61 29.45
N THR A 260 0.09 -5.31 29.18
CA THR A 260 1.29 -4.53 29.49
C THR A 260 1.51 -4.44 31.00
N LEU A 261 0.45 -4.17 31.76
CA LEU A 261 0.51 -4.18 33.23
C LEU A 261 1.01 -5.53 33.76
N ARG A 262 0.39 -6.62 33.34
CA ARG A 262 0.74 -7.98 33.81
C ARG A 262 2.15 -8.40 33.43
N ARG A 263 2.60 -8.07 32.21
CA ARG A 263 3.89 -8.52 31.68
C ARG A 263 5.04 -7.63 32.16
N ASP A 264 4.84 -6.32 32.10
CA ASP A 264 5.92 -5.35 32.17
C ASP A 264 5.96 -4.57 33.47
N VAL A 265 4.89 -4.58 34.29
CA VAL A 265 4.78 -3.77 35.51
C VAL A 265 4.60 -4.62 36.76
N HIS A 266 3.69 -5.60 36.74
CA HIS A 266 3.43 -6.47 37.89
C HIS A 266 4.69 -7.26 38.26
N GLY A 267 5.04 -7.26 39.54
CA GLY A 267 6.27 -7.89 40.04
C GLY A 267 7.53 -7.02 39.97
N ARG A 268 7.42 -5.77 39.51
CA ARG A 268 8.50 -4.78 39.69
C ARG A 268 8.68 -4.42 41.18
N PRO A 269 9.90 -4.05 41.61
CA PRO A 269 10.12 -3.50 42.94
C PRO A 269 9.46 -2.13 43.08
N ASP A 270 9.22 -1.71 44.33
CA ASP A 270 8.72 -0.37 44.65
C ASP A 270 9.54 0.73 43.97
N GLY A 271 8.84 1.69 43.39
CA GLY A 271 9.45 2.81 42.67
C GLY A 271 8.67 3.27 41.44
N PRO A 272 9.12 4.37 40.81
CA PRO A 272 8.50 4.88 39.59
C PRO A 272 8.82 3.97 38.41
N PHE A 273 7.89 3.89 37.46
CA PHE A 273 8.09 3.19 36.20
C PHE A 273 7.56 3.99 35.00
N THR A 274 8.12 3.66 33.85
CA THR A 274 7.63 4.06 32.54
C THR A 274 7.85 2.88 31.60
N THR A 275 6.83 2.50 30.86
CA THR A 275 6.96 1.48 29.80
C THR A 275 7.44 2.14 28.52
N GLU A 276 8.00 1.32 27.63
CA GLU A 276 8.21 1.73 26.24
C GLU A 276 6.86 2.03 25.57
N TRP A 277 6.91 2.80 24.48
CA TRP A 277 5.73 3.01 23.63
C TRP A 277 5.36 1.71 22.92
N GLY A 278 4.19 1.17 23.25
CA GLY A 278 3.53 0.09 22.52
C GLY A 278 2.67 0.65 21.38
N SER A 279 2.27 -0.23 20.46
CA SER A 279 1.28 0.07 19.42
C SER A 279 0.04 -0.79 19.65
N THR A 280 -1.12 -0.22 19.39
CA THR A 280 -2.43 -0.88 19.46
C THR A 280 -3.30 -0.40 18.30
N ALA A 281 -4.37 -1.13 18.01
CA ALA A 281 -5.31 -0.81 16.95
C ALA A 281 -6.74 -1.17 17.39
N PRO A 282 -7.74 -0.30 17.12
CA PRO A 282 -9.13 -0.70 17.24
C PRO A 282 -9.48 -1.83 16.27
N ASP A 283 -10.31 -2.77 16.70
CA ASP A 283 -10.86 -3.81 15.83
C ASP A 283 -12.32 -3.45 15.49
N PRO A 284 -12.67 -3.22 14.21
CA PRO A 284 -14.06 -2.92 13.85
C PRO A 284 -15.03 -4.07 14.16
N ALA A 285 -14.54 -5.30 14.39
CA ALA A 285 -15.36 -6.42 14.85
C ALA A 285 -15.77 -6.31 16.33
N ASP A 286 -15.10 -5.48 17.14
CA ASP A 286 -15.40 -5.27 18.56
C ASP A 286 -16.64 -4.37 18.80
N GLY A 287 -17.26 -3.87 17.74
CA GLY A 287 -18.53 -3.14 17.79
C GLY A 287 -18.43 -1.71 17.29
N HIS A 288 -19.56 -1.00 17.38
CA HIS A 288 -19.76 0.31 16.75
C HIS A 288 -18.72 1.36 17.16
N SER A 289 -18.47 1.51 18.46
CA SER A 289 -17.50 2.50 18.96
C SER A 289 -16.06 2.17 18.56
N SER A 290 -15.71 0.89 18.51
CA SER A 290 -14.40 0.45 18.04
C SER A 290 -14.24 0.69 16.53
N ALA A 291 -15.31 0.51 15.75
CA ALA A 291 -15.33 0.84 14.33
C ALA A 291 -15.16 2.35 14.08
N ASP A 292 -15.79 3.22 14.87
CA ASP A 292 -15.56 4.68 14.82
C ASP A 292 -14.07 5.00 15.04
N TRP A 293 -13.48 4.47 16.11
CA TRP A 293 -12.04 4.67 16.38
C TRP A 293 -11.13 4.02 15.34
N TYR A 294 -11.53 2.92 14.72
CA TYR A 294 -10.80 2.29 13.62
C TYR A 294 -10.71 3.24 12.42
N TYR A 295 -11.83 3.87 12.02
CA TYR A 295 -11.82 4.85 10.93
C TYR A 295 -11.21 6.20 11.35
N ALA A 296 -11.21 6.53 12.65
CA ALA A 296 -10.60 7.74 13.17
C ALA A 296 -9.08 7.63 13.24
N LEU A 297 -8.55 6.59 13.88
CA LEU A 297 -7.12 6.49 14.21
C LEU A 297 -6.42 5.32 13.50
N ASN A 298 -7.13 4.27 13.07
CA ASN A 298 -6.58 3.00 12.53
C ASN A 298 -5.66 2.24 13.52
N HIS A 299 -4.56 2.87 13.95
CA HIS A 299 -3.69 2.46 15.04
C HIS A 299 -3.12 3.68 15.76
N PHE A 300 -2.72 3.51 17.02
CA PHE A 300 -2.07 4.55 17.81
C PHE A 300 -1.06 3.93 18.79
N GLN A 301 -0.22 4.79 19.37
CA GLN A 301 0.77 4.38 20.36
C GLN A 301 0.29 4.71 21.76
N TYR A 302 0.67 3.87 22.72
CA TYR A 302 0.42 4.12 24.14
C TYR A 302 1.63 3.74 25.00
N ARG A 303 1.70 4.29 26.20
CA ARG A 303 2.60 3.83 27.27
C ARG A 303 1.97 4.00 28.63
N LEU A 304 2.51 3.32 29.63
CA LEU A 304 2.11 3.43 31.02
C LEU A 304 3.21 4.15 31.81
N THR A 305 2.82 5.16 32.59
CA THR A 305 3.69 5.88 33.52
C THR A 305 3.09 5.82 34.91
N GLY A 306 3.89 5.56 35.94
CA GLY A 306 3.32 5.32 37.27
C GLY A 306 4.33 5.01 38.36
N TYR A 307 3.82 4.44 39.45
CA TYR A 307 4.56 4.05 40.63
C TYR A 307 4.04 2.71 41.16
N VAL A 308 4.96 1.86 41.63
CA VAL A 308 4.64 0.62 42.36
C VAL A 308 4.93 0.86 43.83
N HIS A 309 3.98 0.58 44.71
CA HIS A 309 4.15 0.67 46.16
C HIS A 309 3.45 -0.48 46.87
N ASP A 310 4.19 -1.26 47.67
CA ASP A 310 3.64 -2.36 48.47
C ASP A 310 2.80 -3.38 47.65
N GLY A 311 3.16 -3.58 46.38
CA GLY A 311 2.42 -4.45 45.45
C GLY A 311 1.13 -3.84 44.89
N GLU A 312 0.90 -2.54 45.07
CA GLU A 312 -0.12 -1.76 44.39
C GLU A 312 0.52 -0.93 43.26
N VAL A 313 -0.14 -0.87 42.10
CA VAL A 313 0.31 -0.15 40.92
C VAL A 313 -0.61 1.03 40.68
N THR A 314 -0.06 2.23 40.81
CA THR A 314 -0.75 3.49 40.47
C THR A 314 -0.16 4.03 39.17
N TYR A 315 -0.96 4.22 38.14
CA TYR A 315 -0.47 4.54 36.80
C TYR A 315 -1.42 5.43 35.99
N ARG A 316 -0.87 6.03 34.94
CA ARG A 316 -1.60 6.74 33.89
C ARG A 316 -1.31 6.08 32.55
N VAL A 317 -2.28 6.18 31.66
CA VAL A 317 -2.17 5.76 30.27
C VAL A 317 -1.94 7.01 29.43
N GLU A 318 -0.81 7.06 28.73
CA GLU A 318 -0.52 8.11 27.78
C GLU A 318 -0.70 7.55 26.37
N VAL A 319 -1.39 8.30 25.50
CA VAL A 319 -1.56 7.94 24.08
C VAL A 319 -0.97 9.00 23.18
N ARG A 320 -0.49 8.58 22.02
CA ARG A 320 -0.08 9.49 20.94
C ARG A 320 -0.30 8.87 19.57
N LYS A 321 -0.57 9.72 18.58
CA LYS A 321 -0.57 9.38 17.17
C LYS A 321 -0.20 10.62 16.36
N ARG A 322 0.63 10.46 15.33
CA ARG A 322 0.71 11.44 14.24
C ARG A 322 -0.47 11.18 13.31
N TYR A 323 -1.40 12.12 13.22
CA TYR A 323 -2.49 12.05 12.26
C TYR A 323 -1.95 12.53 10.91
N ASP A 324 -1.63 11.56 10.08
CA ASP A 324 -1.07 11.72 8.74
C ASP A 324 -1.69 10.72 7.78
N TRP A 325 -1.44 10.96 6.50
CA TRP A 325 -1.83 10.06 5.43
C TRP A 325 -0.58 9.48 4.77
N GLY A 326 -0.71 8.26 4.25
CA GLY A 326 0.41 7.57 3.61
C GLY A 326 0.91 8.35 2.40
N VAL A 327 2.18 8.73 2.45
CA VAL A 327 2.91 9.18 1.26
C VAL A 327 3.27 7.95 0.40
N PRO A 328 3.49 8.12 -0.90
CA PRO A 328 3.75 7.02 -1.85
C PRO A 328 4.84 6.03 -1.38
N SER A 329 5.94 6.57 -0.84
CA SER A 329 7.07 5.81 -0.31
C SER A 329 6.78 4.93 0.91
N GLU A 330 5.65 5.17 1.57
CA GLU A 330 5.19 4.33 2.67
C GLU A 330 4.32 3.16 2.18
N HIS A 331 4.03 3.08 0.87
CA HIS A 331 3.25 2.03 0.22
C HIS A 331 1.93 1.68 0.93
N ARG A 332 1.25 2.70 1.48
CA ARG A 332 -0.02 2.50 2.19
C ARG A 332 -1.16 2.30 1.18
N SER A 333 -2.00 1.30 1.41
CA SER A 333 -3.16 0.99 0.56
C SER A 333 -4.14 2.16 0.46
N ASN A 334 -4.88 2.23 -0.64
CA ASN A 334 -6.01 3.16 -0.83
C ASN A 334 -6.97 3.12 0.35
N VAL A 335 -7.53 4.28 0.68
CA VAL A 335 -8.56 4.42 1.71
C VAL A 335 -9.92 4.55 1.07
N GLY A 336 -10.88 3.79 1.61
CA GLY A 336 -12.25 3.77 1.15
C GLY A 336 -13.22 4.12 2.27
N GLY A 337 -14.22 4.94 1.97
CA GLY A 337 -15.30 5.31 2.90
C GLY A 337 -16.46 5.98 2.15
N GLY A 338 -17.70 5.66 2.53
CA GLY A 338 -18.89 6.27 1.90
C GLY A 338 -19.02 6.01 0.39
N GLY A 339 -18.46 4.89 -0.13
CA GLY A 339 -18.49 4.54 -1.55
C GLY A 339 -17.46 5.25 -2.43
N GLN A 340 -16.48 5.94 -1.84
CA GLN A 340 -15.39 6.59 -2.54
C GLN A 340 -14.07 5.89 -2.22
N GLU A 341 -13.27 5.58 -3.24
CA GLU A 341 -11.89 5.11 -3.09
C GLU A 341 -10.97 6.30 -3.41
N MET A 342 -10.02 6.57 -2.52
CA MET A 342 -9.01 7.63 -2.67
C MET A 342 -7.64 7.03 -2.36
N GLU A 343 -6.63 7.42 -3.11
CA GLU A 343 -5.26 7.07 -2.78
C GLU A 343 -4.80 7.91 -1.58
N GLN A 344 -4.06 7.30 -0.65
CA GLN A 344 -3.59 8.05 0.53
C GLN A 344 -2.59 9.14 0.15
N ALA A 345 -1.83 8.95 -0.94
CA ALA A 345 -0.90 9.93 -1.45
C ALA A 345 -1.59 11.24 -1.84
N ASP A 346 -2.71 11.16 -2.55
CA ASP A 346 -3.51 12.34 -2.94
C ASP A 346 -4.01 13.10 -1.70
N ILE A 347 -4.37 12.37 -0.64
CA ILE A 347 -4.82 12.98 0.61
C ILE A 347 -3.65 13.63 1.36
N ALA A 348 -2.48 12.98 1.37
CA ALA A 348 -1.26 13.52 1.98
C ALA A 348 -0.81 14.80 1.27
N HIS A 349 -0.97 14.88 -0.05
CA HIS A 349 -0.62 16.08 -0.83
C HIS A 349 -1.40 17.32 -0.40
N LEU A 350 -2.62 17.17 0.13
CA LEU A 350 -3.38 18.29 0.69
C LEU A 350 -2.62 19.06 1.78
N ASN A 351 -1.74 18.39 2.54
CA ASN A 351 -0.84 19.05 3.50
C ASN A 351 0.21 19.92 2.80
N THR A 352 0.81 19.39 1.74
CA THR A 352 1.83 20.07 0.92
C THR A 352 1.29 21.35 0.28
N VAL A 353 0.03 21.32 -0.18
CA VAL A 353 -0.63 22.48 -0.84
C VAL A 353 -1.47 23.36 0.10
N GLY A 354 -1.39 23.12 1.42
CA GLY A 354 -2.05 23.96 2.42
C GLY A 354 -3.57 23.81 2.51
N LEU A 355 -4.15 22.80 1.86
CA LEU A 355 -5.61 22.53 1.87
C LEU A 355 -6.07 21.66 3.05
N ALA A 356 -5.12 21.00 3.71
CA ALA A 356 -5.29 20.26 4.94
C ALA A 356 -3.97 20.33 5.74
N GLN A 357 -3.92 19.87 6.98
CA GLN A 357 -2.65 19.87 7.73
C GLN A 357 -2.54 18.67 8.67
N ASP A 358 -1.41 17.98 8.60
CA ASP A 358 -1.03 16.95 9.57
C ASP A 358 -1.04 17.53 11.01
N PHE A 359 -1.48 16.75 11.97
CA PHE A 359 -1.50 17.15 13.39
C PHE A 359 -1.17 15.98 14.31
N ASN A 360 -0.95 16.24 15.60
CA ASN A 360 -0.78 15.18 16.58
C ASN A 360 -2.07 14.95 17.35
N VAL A 361 -2.39 13.69 17.60
CA VAL A 361 -3.36 13.28 18.59
C VAL A 361 -2.59 12.84 19.81
N ARG A 362 -2.96 13.32 21.00
CA ARG A 362 -2.35 12.91 22.27
C ARG A 362 -3.37 12.88 23.39
N GLY A 363 -3.02 12.21 24.48
CA GLY A 363 -3.89 12.13 25.64
C GLY A 363 -3.16 11.56 26.85
N THR A 364 -3.65 11.87 28.03
CA THR A 364 -3.18 11.29 29.29
C THR A 364 -4.40 11.03 30.16
N SER A 365 -4.57 9.80 30.64
CA SER A 365 -5.67 9.46 31.53
C SER A 365 -5.48 10.12 32.90
N ASP A 366 -6.57 10.14 33.66
CA ASP A 366 -6.46 10.25 35.11
C ASP A 366 -5.66 9.08 35.70
N GLU A 367 -5.32 9.21 36.97
CA GLU A 367 -4.60 8.18 37.71
C GLU A 367 -5.52 6.98 38.00
N ILE A 368 -5.01 5.79 37.69
CA ILE A 368 -5.69 4.51 37.83
C ILE A 368 -4.88 3.64 38.79
N THR A 369 -5.58 2.90 39.64
CA THR A 369 -4.97 1.99 40.60
C THR A 369 -5.34 0.54 40.30
N SER A 370 -4.34 -0.34 40.29
CA SER A 370 -4.49 -1.77 40.08
C SER A 370 -3.68 -2.54 41.14
N CYS A 371 -4.23 -3.63 41.65
CA CYS A 371 -3.46 -4.54 42.50
C CYS A 371 -2.51 -5.38 41.63
N ALA A 372 -1.23 -5.51 42.04
CA ALA A 372 -0.26 -6.34 41.34
C ALA A 372 -0.61 -7.84 41.38
#